data_AF-R7INJ3-F1
#
_entry.id   AF-R7INJ3-F1
#
_cell.length_a   1.000
_cell.length_b   1.000
_cell.length_c   1.000
_cell.angle_alpha   90.00
_cell.angle_beta   90.00
_cell.angle_gamma   90.00
#
_symmetry.space_group_name_H-M   'P 1'
#
loop_
_entity.id
_entity.type
_entity.pdbx_description
1 polymer ?
#
loop_
_entity_poly.entity_id
_entity_poly.type
_entity_poly.pdbx_seq_one_letter_code
_entity_poly.pdbx_strand_id
1 'polypeptide(L)'
;MILREMTVQDVDRIYLLYEDPRVTEYMEALFSDPEEEKVYTQSYYRNVYCFYGFGIWLLERKTDGELLGRAGLEVNENGEFVLGYMLAAKYQHQGYAYEACQGILEYAREYLELEPEEIIACIEPENRASVKLAEKLGITIRWMDKSI
;
A
#
# COMPACT_ATOMS: atom_id res chain seq x y z
N MET A 1 13.43 7.18 1.49
CA MET A 1 12.31 7.30 0.52
C MET A 1 11.39 8.46 0.88
N ILE A 2 10.43 8.86 0.03
CA ILE A 2 9.28 9.72 0.39
C ILE A 2 8.01 8.92 0.22
N LEU A 3 7.09 9.05 1.17
CA LEU A 3 5.69 8.66 1.04
C LEU A 3 4.89 9.93 0.73
N ARG A 4 4.14 9.93 -0.36
CA ARG A 4 3.31 11.09 -0.74
C ARG A 4 1.96 10.67 -1.29
N GLU A 5 0.98 11.56 -1.18
CA GLU A 5 -0.35 11.36 -1.72
C GLU A 5 -0.28 11.12 -3.23
N MET A 6 -1.10 10.18 -3.71
CA MET A 6 -1.30 9.98 -5.15
C MET A 6 -2.13 11.12 -5.73
N THR A 7 -1.82 11.54 -6.96
CA THR A 7 -2.69 12.44 -7.71
C THR A 7 -3.04 11.84 -9.07
N VAL A 8 -3.99 12.47 -9.76
CA VAL A 8 -4.38 12.09 -11.14
C VAL A 8 -3.18 12.07 -12.10
N GLN A 9 -2.13 12.85 -11.83
CA GLN A 9 -0.92 12.88 -12.66
C GLN A 9 -0.05 11.62 -12.51
N ASP A 10 -0.28 10.82 -11.47
CA ASP A 10 0.49 9.59 -11.23
C ASP A 10 -0.11 8.36 -11.91
N VAL A 11 -1.35 8.44 -12.41
CA VAL A 11 -2.08 7.27 -12.94
C VAL A 11 -1.27 6.53 -13.99
N ASP A 12 -0.72 7.23 -14.99
CA ASP A 12 0.08 6.58 -16.04
C ASP A 12 1.31 5.83 -15.47
N ARG A 13 1.95 6.37 -14.43
CA ARG A 13 3.09 5.73 -13.75
C ARG A 13 2.66 4.53 -12.91
N ILE A 14 1.45 4.57 -12.34
CA ILE A 14 0.86 3.46 -11.60
C ILE A 14 0.51 2.32 -12.56
N TYR A 15 -0.05 2.61 -13.74
CA TYR A 15 -0.28 1.57 -14.75
C TYR A 15 1.01 0.86 -15.15
N LEU A 16 2.09 1.61 -15.42
CA LEU A 16 3.40 1.02 -15.72
C LEU A 16 3.93 0.11 -14.60
N LEU A 17 3.62 0.43 -13.34
CA LEU A 17 3.98 -0.40 -12.19
C LEU A 17 3.19 -1.72 -12.16
N TYR A 18 1.94 -1.71 -12.61
CA TYR A 18 1.03 -2.87 -12.62
C TYR A 18 1.20 -3.77 -13.86
N GLU A 19 1.96 -3.37 -14.87
CA GLU A 19 2.27 -4.20 -16.04
C GLU A 19 3.11 -5.46 -15.71
N ASP A 20 3.86 -5.44 -14.59
CA ASP A 20 4.65 -6.60 -14.16
C ASP A 20 3.78 -7.59 -13.37
N PRO A 21 3.50 -8.80 -13.88
CA PRO A 21 2.62 -9.76 -13.21
C PRO A 21 3.15 -10.21 -11.84
N ARG A 22 4.46 -10.09 -11.59
CA ARG A 22 5.07 -10.39 -10.27
C ARG A 22 4.71 -9.36 -9.20
N VAL A 23 4.20 -8.20 -9.62
CA VAL A 23 3.78 -7.11 -8.74
C VAL A 23 2.29 -7.24 -8.42
N THR A 24 1.49 -7.75 -9.35
CA THR A 24 0.03 -7.82 -9.24
C THR A 24 -0.51 -9.17 -8.78
N GLU A 25 0.34 -10.19 -8.63
CA GLU A 25 -0.04 -11.55 -8.22
C GLU A 25 -0.97 -11.62 -6.99
N TYR A 26 -0.79 -10.71 -6.03
CA TYR A 26 -1.55 -10.63 -4.78
C TYR A 26 -2.27 -9.29 -4.58
N MET A 27 -2.45 -8.50 -5.65
CA MET A 27 -3.03 -7.16 -5.58
C MET A 27 -4.37 -7.11 -6.32
N GLU A 28 -5.26 -6.24 -5.84
CA GLU A 28 -6.44 -5.85 -6.61
C GLU A 28 -6.01 -5.20 -7.92
N ALA A 29 -6.71 -5.51 -9.01
CA ALA A 29 -6.43 -4.95 -10.31
C ALA A 29 -6.87 -3.48 -10.37
N LEU A 30 -6.16 -2.68 -11.17
CA LEU A 30 -6.63 -1.35 -11.57
C LEU A 30 -7.89 -1.48 -12.44
N PHE A 31 -8.62 -0.38 -12.61
CA PHE A 31 -9.65 -0.31 -13.64
C PHE A 31 -9.07 -0.63 -15.02
N SER A 32 -9.87 -1.19 -15.93
CA SER A 32 -9.41 -1.44 -17.30
C SER A 32 -9.28 -0.16 -18.13
N ASP A 33 -10.07 0.87 -17.79
CA ASP A 33 -10.02 2.18 -18.41
C ASP A 33 -9.21 3.15 -17.52
N PRO A 34 -8.07 3.69 -18.00
CA PRO A 34 -7.31 4.71 -17.29
C PRO A 34 -8.11 5.96 -16.91
N GLU A 35 -9.16 6.31 -17.65
CA GLU A 35 -10.02 7.46 -17.27
C GLU A 35 -10.88 7.15 -16.05
N GLU A 36 -11.36 5.92 -15.89
CA GLU A 36 -12.04 5.48 -14.66
C GLU A 36 -11.08 5.52 -13.46
N GLU A 37 -9.83 5.06 -13.65
CA GLU A 37 -8.80 5.13 -12.60
C GLU A 37 -8.47 6.59 -12.21
N LYS A 38 -8.47 7.52 -13.16
CA LYS A 38 -8.29 8.96 -12.89
C LYS A 38 -9.44 9.53 -12.06
N VAL A 39 -10.68 9.18 -12.41
CA VAL A 39 -11.87 9.59 -11.64
C VAL A 39 -11.82 9.01 -10.23
N TYR A 40 -11.48 7.73 -10.10
CA TYR A 40 -11.28 7.07 -8.82
C TYR A 40 -10.19 7.75 -7.99
N THR A 41 -9.01 8.00 -8.59
CA THR A 41 -7.88 8.65 -7.93
C THR A 41 -8.24 10.06 -7.43
N GLN A 42 -9.00 10.83 -8.23
CA GLN A 42 -9.48 12.14 -7.80
C GLN A 42 -10.48 12.05 -6.64
N SER A 43 -11.37 11.07 -6.67
CA SER A 43 -12.31 10.79 -5.59
C SER A 43 -11.57 10.35 -4.31
N TYR A 44 -10.60 9.45 -4.44
CA TYR A 44 -9.74 8.98 -3.36
C TYR A 44 -9.04 10.15 -2.69
N TYR A 45 -8.43 11.04 -3.47
CA TYR A 45 -7.76 12.22 -2.92
C TYR A 45 -8.68 13.05 -2.01
N ARG A 46 -9.89 13.34 -2.49
CA ARG A 46 -10.84 14.19 -1.77
C ARG A 46 -11.49 13.50 -0.57
N ASN A 47 -11.83 12.22 -0.71
CA ASN A 47 -12.65 11.50 0.26
C ASN A 47 -11.81 10.70 1.25
N VAL A 48 -10.55 10.41 0.92
CA VAL A 48 -9.64 9.65 1.76
C VAL A 48 -8.61 10.58 2.38
N TYR A 49 -7.69 11.16 1.59
CA TYR A 49 -6.63 11.99 2.17
C TYR A 49 -7.17 13.25 2.85
N CYS A 50 -8.05 14.02 2.19
CA CYS A 50 -8.54 15.26 2.81
C CYS A 50 -9.44 15.01 4.03
N PHE A 51 -10.03 13.83 4.17
CA PHE A 51 -10.97 13.51 5.25
C PHE A 51 -10.29 12.77 6.42
N TYR A 52 -9.56 11.69 6.11
CA TYR A 52 -8.90 10.85 7.12
C TYR A 52 -7.46 11.27 7.42
N GLY A 53 -6.81 12.00 6.52
CA GLY A 53 -5.39 12.37 6.66
C GLY A 53 -4.40 11.24 6.37
N PHE A 54 -4.89 10.03 6.10
CA PHE A 54 -4.11 8.87 5.71
C PHE A 54 -4.75 8.13 4.53
N GLY A 55 -4.01 7.21 3.93
CA GLY A 55 -4.45 6.36 2.82
C GLY A 55 -3.29 5.55 2.25
N ILE A 56 -3.44 5.02 1.03
CA ILE A 56 -2.36 4.37 0.28
C ILE A 56 -1.48 5.44 -0.37
N TRP A 57 -0.25 5.62 0.08
CA TRP A 57 0.70 6.58 -0.50
C TRP A 57 1.55 5.97 -1.62
N LEU A 58 2.10 6.83 -2.47
CA LEU A 58 3.15 6.45 -3.41
C LEU A 58 4.51 6.47 -2.73
N LEU A 59 5.33 5.46 -3.04
CA LEU A 59 6.69 5.33 -2.58
C LEU A 59 7.63 5.88 -3.63
N GLU A 60 8.24 7.04 -3.37
CA GLU A 60 9.09 7.73 -4.34
C GLU A 60 10.54 7.85 -3.85
N ARG A 61 11.50 7.54 -4.73
CA ARG A 61 12.92 7.66 -4.41
C ARG A 61 13.36 9.12 -4.52
N LYS A 62 13.89 9.66 -3.42
CA LYS A 62 14.32 11.07 -3.30
C LYS A 62 15.36 11.50 -4.34
N THR A 63 16.21 10.58 -4.80
CA THR A 63 17.37 10.92 -5.63
C THR A 63 17.02 11.20 -7.08
N ASP A 64 15.97 10.59 -7.61
CA ASP A 64 15.61 10.63 -9.04
C ASP A 64 14.10 10.63 -9.30
N GLY A 65 13.28 10.64 -8.26
CA GLY A 65 11.82 10.66 -8.38
C GLY A 65 11.23 9.33 -8.82
N GLU A 66 11.98 8.22 -8.82
CA GLU A 66 11.44 6.95 -9.30
C GLU A 66 10.33 6.41 -8.40
N LEU A 67 9.24 5.94 -9.01
CA LEU A 67 8.14 5.28 -8.33
C LEU A 67 8.55 3.86 -7.99
N LEU A 68 8.67 3.59 -6.69
CA LEU A 68 9.11 2.30 -6.16
C LEU A 68 7.94 1.36 -5.91
N GLY A 69 6.76 1.90 -5.63
CA GLY A 69 5.61 1.14 -5.17
C GLY A 69 4.54 2.00 -4.52
N ARG A 70 3.67 1.34 -3.74
CA ARG A 70 2.61 1.97 -2.95
C ARG A 70 2.54 1.31 -1.58
N ALA A 71 2.23 2.05 -0.54
CA ALA A 71 1.97 1.49 0.79
C ALA A 71 1.12 2.45 1.63
N GLY A 72 0.32 1.94 2.54
CA GLY A 72 -0.47 2.77 3.44
C GLY A 72 -1.51 2.01 4.23
N LEU A 73 -2.34 2.78 4.94
CA LEU A 73 -3.44 2.27 5.74
C LEU A 73 -4.76 2.53 5.05
N GLU A 74 -5.66 1.56 5.14
CA GLU A 74 -7.06 1.68 4.76
C GLU A 74 -7.95 1.15 5.88
N VAL A 75 -9.22 1.54 5.89
CA VAL A 75 -10.21 1.01 6.83
C VAL A 75 -11.13 0.08 6.05
N ASN A 76 -11.16 -1.20 6.42
CA ASN A 76 -12.03 -2.16 5.77
C ASN A 76 -13.51 -1.99 6.22
N GLU A 77 -14.41 -2.79 5.63
CA GLU A 77 -15.84 -2.76 5.96
C GLU A 77 -16.18 -3.08 7.42
N ASN A 78 -15.27 -3.76 8.13
CA ASN A 78 -15.43 -4.09 9.55
C ASN A 78 -14.87 -2.99 10.47
N GLY A 79 -14.34 -1.90 9.91
CA GLY A 79 -13.75 -0.80 10.66
C GLY A 79 -12.31 -1.05 11.11
N GLU A 80 -11.61 -2.01 10.52
CA GLU A 80 -10.25 -2.38 10.92
C GLU A 80 -9.21 -1.70 10.03
N PHE A 81 -8.11 -1.27 10.65
CA PHE A 81 -6.99 -0.67 9.94
C PHE A 81 -6.15 -1.74 9.25
N VAL A 82 -6.11 -1.70 7.92
CA VAL A 82 -5.38 -2.63 7.07
C VAL A 82 -4.15 -1.95 6.50
N LEU A 83 -2.97 -2.50 6.79
CA LEU A 83 -1.74 -2.11 6.12
C LEU A 83 -1.58 -2.87 4.81
N GLY A 84 -1.63 -2.14 3.70
CA GLY A 84 -1.33 -2.62 2.36
C GLY A 84 0.02 -2.10 1.87
N TYR A 85 0.73 -2.91 1.09
CA TYR A 85 1.97 -2.49 0.42
C TYR A 85 2.27 -3.32 -0.83
N MET A 86 2.91 -2.68 -1.79
CA MET A 86 3.38 -3.29 -3.01
C MET A 86 4.60 -2.54 -3.52
N LEU A 87 5.59 -3.27 -4.05
CA LEU A 87 6.79 -2.73 -4.67
C LEU A 87 6.96 -3.31 -6.06
N ALA A 88 7.51 -2.50 -6.98
CA ALA A 88 8.01 -3.00 -8.25
C ALA A 88 9.01 -4.14 -8.00
N ALA A 89 8.96 -5.20 -8.82
CA ALA A 89 9.78 -6.40 -8.62
C ALA A 89 11.28 -6.09 -8.45
N LYS A 90 11.80 -5.12 -9.20
CA LYS A 90 13.21 -4.66 -9.15
C LYS A 90 13.62 -3.98 -7.83
N TYR A 91 12.69 -3.66 -6.94
CA TYR A 91 12.92 -3.01 -5.64
C TYR A 91 12.57 -3.89 -4.45
N GLN A 92 12.06 -5.10 -4.69
CA GLN A 92 11.82 -6.08 -3.64
C GLN A 92 13.15 -6.56 -3.03
N HIS A 93 13.08 -7.06 -1.78
CA HIS A 93 14.21 -7.58 -1.02
C HIS A 93 15.38 -6.61 -0.76
N GLN A 94 15.18 -5.30 -0.98
CA GLN A 94 16.17 -4.25 -0.73
C GLN A 94 15.87 -3.40 0.52
N GLY A 95 14.87 -3.78 1.30
CA GLY A 95 14.48 -3.08 2.52
C GLY A 95 13.45 -1.96 2.34
N TYR A 96 13.09 -1.59 1.11
CA TYR A 96 12.14 -0.50 0.86
C TYR A 96 10.76 -0.72 1.50
N ALA A 97 10.21 -1.94 1.44
CA ALA A 97 8.89 -2.21 2.03
C ALA A 97 8.95 -2.09 3.56
N TYR A 98 10.04 -2.54 4.17
CA TYR A 98 10.26 -2.38 5.60
C TYR A 98 10.38 -0.91 5.99
N GLU A 99 11.18 -0.12 5.26
CA GLU A 99 11.29 1.34 5.50
C GLU A 99 9.93 2.04 5.35
N ALA A 100 9.15 1.73 4.30
CA ALA A 100 7.83 2.30 4.08
C ALA A 100 6.86 1.96 5.22
N CYS A 101 6.68 0.67 5.49
CA CYS A 101 5.72 0.19 6.47
C CYS A 101 6.09 0.63 7.89
N GLN A 102 7.38 0.64 8.24
CA GLN A 102 7.82 1.15 9.54
C GLN A 102 7.45 2.63 9.71
N GLY A 103 7.66 3.47 8.69
CA GLY A 103 7.25 4.87 8.73
C GLY A 103 5.72 5.06 8.83
N ILE A 104 4.95 4.19 8.18
CA ILE A 104 3.47 4.20 8.27
C ILE A 104 3.01 3.81 9.67
N LEU A 105 3.60 2.78 10.29
CA LEU A 105 3.28 2.39 11.66
C LEU A 105 3.65 3.48 12.67
N GLU A 106 4.79 4.14 12.47
CA GLU A 106 5.19 5.27 13.31
C GLU A 106 4.21 6.44 13.18
N TYR A 107 3.79 6.76 11.96
CA TYR A 107 2.74 7.74 11.70
C TYR A 107 1.42 7.34 12.36
N ALA A 108 0.99 6.08 12.25
CA ALA A 108 -0.23 5.58 12.85
C ALA A 108 -0.23 5.73 14.37
N ARG A 109 0.90 5.39 15.01
CA ARG A 109 1.05 5.54 16.45
C ARG A 109 1.05 7.00 16.90
N GLU A 110 1.74 7.88 16.16
CA GLU A 110 1.89 9.30 16.55
C GLU A 110 0.63 10.13 16.27
N TYR A 111 -0.05 9.87 15.17
CA TYR A 111 -1.14 10.74 14.67
C TYR A 111 -2.53 10.09 14.72
N LEU A 112 -2.61 8.75 14.74
CA LEU A 112 -3.87 8.00 14.79
C LEU A 112 -4.09 7.30 16.15
N GLU A 113 -3.11 7.38 17.05
CA GLU A 113 -3.12 6.72 18.37
C GLU A 113 -3.32 5.20 18.27
N LEU A 114 -2.81 4.57 17.21
CA LEU A 114 -2.90 3.13 16.96
C LEU A 114 -1.59 2.40 17.30
N GLU A 115 -1.70 1.31 18.03
CA GLU A 115 -0.57 0.39 18.24
C GLU A 115 -0.48 -0.65 17.09
N PRO A 116 0.72 -1.20 16.80
CA PRO A 116 0.91 -2.15 15.70
C PRO A 116 0.00 -3.38 15.74
N GLU A 117 -0.40 -3.83 16.92
CA GLU A 117 -1.27 -5.00 17.12
C GLU A 117 -2.72 -4.75 16.68
N GLU A 118 -3.15 -3.48 16.66
CA GLU A 118 -4.49 -3.04 16.20
C GLU A 118 -4.57 -2.93 14.66
N ILE A 119 -3.42 -2.97 14.01
CA ILE A 119 -3.29 -2.93 12.55
C ILE A 119 -3.14 -4.36 12.05
N ILE A 120 -3.83 -4.66 10.95
CA ILE A 120 -3.76 -5.97 10.30
C ILE A 120 -3.11 -5.88 8.93
N ALA A 121 -2.56 -7.00 8.47
CA ALA A 121 -2.21 -7.18 7.07
C ALA A 121 -2.97 -8.40 6.52
N CYS A 122 -3.78 -8.19 5.48
CA CYS A 122 -4.45 -9.27 4.77
C CYS A 122 -3.46 -9.89 3.79
N ILE A 123 -3.08 -11.15 4.01
CA ILE A 123 -2.00 -11.81 3.26
C ILE A 123 -2.42 -13.23 2.87
N GLU A 124 -2.20 -13.58 1.61
CA GLU A 124 -2.31 -14.97 1.14
C GLU A 124 -1.19 -15.84 1.74
N PRO A 125 -1.49 -17.08 2.22
CA PRO A 125 -0.50 -17.98 2.83
C PRO A 125 0.76 -18.23 1.98
N GLU A 126 0.62 -18.19 0.66
CA GLU A 126 1.65 -18.39 -0.35
C GLU A 126 2.60 -17.19 -0.47
N ASN A 127 2.16 -15.99 -0.08
CA ASN A 127 2.96 -14.78 -0.13
C ASN A 127 3.96 -14.71 1.05
N ARG A 128 4.96 -15.60 1.01
CA ARG A 128 5.98 -15.75 2.05
C ARG A 128 6.80 -14.48 2.29
N ALA A 129 6.94 -13.62 1.29
CA ALA A 129 7.65 -12.36 1.43
C ALA A 129 6.89 -11.40 2.34
N SER A 130 5.58 -11.26 2.12
CA SER A 130 4.72 -10.41 2.95
C SER A 130 4.52 -10.97 4.36
N VAL A 131 4.39 -12.29 4.51
CA VAL A 131 4.32 -12.94 5.85
C VAL A 131 5.53 -12.57 6.70
N LYS A 132 6.75 -12.76 6.17
CA LYS A 132 7.98 -12.43 6.90
C LYS A 132 8.09 -10.94 7.25
N LEU A 133 7.58 -10.08 6.37
CA LEU A 133 7.60 -8.65 6.63
C LEU A 133 6.63 -8.27 7.74
N ALA A 134 5.39 -8.78 7.72
CA ALA A 134 4.41 -8.54 8.77
C ALA A 134 4.90 -9.04 10.14
N GLU A 135 5.48 -10.25 10.20
CA GLU A 135 6.10 -10.80 11.41
C GLU A 135 7.23 -9.90 11.94
N LYS A 136 8.09 -9.41 11.05
CA LYS A 136 9.20 -8.52 11.41
C LYS A 136 8.71 -7.16 11.93
N LEU A 137 7.57 -6.68 11.43
CA LEU A 137 6.95 -5.43 11.84
C LEU A 137 6.07 -5.55 13.08
N GLY A 138 5.78 -6.77 13.54
CA GLY A 138 4.90 -7.02 14.68
C GLY A 138 3.41 -6.79 14.38
N ILE A 139 3.00 -6.85 13.11
CA ILE A 139 1.62 -6.61 12.68
C ILE A 139 0.84 -7.93 12.70
N THR A 140 -0.45 -7.85 13.05
CA THR A 140 -1.35 -9.00 13.04
C THR A 140 -1.64 -9.46 11.60
N ILE A 141 -1.35 -10.72 11.27
CA ILE A 141 -1.68 -11.28 9.95
C ILE A 141 -3.13 -11.77 9.94
N ARG A 142 -3.86 -11.34 8.91
CA ARG A 142 -5.14 -11.95 8.52
C ARG A 142 -4.96 -12.78 7.26
N TRP A 143 -5.19 -14.08 7.39
CA TRP A 143 -5.09 -14.99 6.25
C TRP A 143 -6.25 -14.76 5.28
N MET A 144 -5.94 -14.49 4.02
CA MET A 144 -6.92 -14.49 2.94
C MET A 144 -7.13 -15.93 2.48
N ASP A 145 -8.36 -16.42 2.55
CA ASP A 145 -8.71 -17.74 2.05
C ASP A 145 -9.24 -17.62 0.62
N LYS A 146 -8.60 -18.31 -0.34
CA LYS A 146 -9.07 -18.39 -1.73
C LYS A 146 -10.23 -19.40 -1.91
N SER A 147 -10.73 -19.98 -0.82
CA SER A 147 -11.74 -21.03 -0.83
C SER A 147 -13.17 -20.53 -1.02
N ILE A 148 -13.48 -19.77 -2.09
CA ILE A 148 -14.84 -19.70 -2.70
C ILE A 148 -14.72 -19.41 -4.21
#